data_AF-W7YQG8-F1
#
_entry.id   AF-W7YQG8-F1
#
_cell.length_a   1.000
_cell.length_b   1.000
_cell.length_c   1.000
_cell.angle_alpha   90.00
_cell.angle_beta   90.00
_cell.angle_gamma   90.00
#
_symmetry.space_group_name_H-M   'P 1'
#
loop_
_entity.id
_entity.type
_entity.pdbx_description
1 polymer ?
#
loop_
_entity_poly.entity_id
_entity_poly.type
_entity_poly.pdbx_seq_one_letter_code
_entity_poly.pdbx_strand_id
1 'polypeptide(L)' 'MTFLRFTLSDDTTHTFADFQNAIRFCEDEFGYEGKGWDSIKSTNYHFALRDFLVDDGISVEIFT' A
#
# COMPACT_ATOMS: atom_id res chain seq x y z
N MET A 1 -5.01 -4.62 -15.92
CA MET A 1 -5.24 -5.15 -14.56
C MET A 1 -4.35 -4.31 -13.67
N THR A 2 -4.88 -3.64 -12.64
CA THR A 2 -4.07 -2.67 -11.90
C THR A 2 -3.15 -3.38 -10.90
N PHE A 3 -1.90 -2.93 -10.81
CA PHE A 3 -0.90 -3.43 -9.87
C PHE A 3 -0.35 -2.29 -9.01
N LEU A 4 -0.05 -2.59 -7.75
CA LEU A 4 0.71 -1.74 -6.83
C LEU A 4 2.11 -2.32 -6.66
N ARG A 5 3.14 -1.52 -6.91
CA ARG A 5 4.53 -1.85 -6.58
C ARG A 5 5.02 -0.96 -5.45
N PHE A 6 5.50 -1.59 -4.40
CA PHE A 6 6.11 -1.00 -3.22
C PHE A 6 7.61 -1.13 -3.36
N THR A 7 8.35 -0.07 -3.05
CA THR A 7 9.82 -0.11 -2.95
C THR A 7 10.20 0.21 -1.52
N LEU A 8 10.82 -0.77 -0.86
CA LEU A 8 11.28 -0.66 0.53
C LEU A 8 12.67 -0.02 0.60
N SER A 9 13.10 0.34 1.81
CA SER A 9 14.38 0.98 2.05
C SER A 9 15.60 0.12 1.72
N ASP A 10 15.44 -1.19 1.60
CA ASP A 10 16.49 -2.13 1.18
C ASP A 10 16.52 -2.38 -0.34
N ASP A 11 15.85 -1.54 -1.13
CA ASP A 11 15.64 -1.69 -2.59
C ASP A 11 14.79 -2.91 -2.99
N THR A 12 14.22 -3.63 -2.02
CA THR A 12 13.28 -4.73 -2.33
C THR A 12 11.96 -4.19 -2.84
N THR A 13 11.48 -4.79 -3.93
CA THR A 13 10.20 -4.44 -4.54
C THR A 13 9.15 -5.52 -4.35
N HIS A 14 7.98 -5.14 -3.82
CA HIS A 14 6.83 -6.03 -3.70
C HIS A 14 5.71 -5.58 -4.63
N THR A 15 5.16 -6.50 -5.43
CA THR A 15 4.09 -6.20 -6.37
C THR A 15 2.81 -6.93 -6.00
N PHE A 16 1.69 -6.21 -5.96
CA PHE A 16 0.39 -6.71 -5.57
C PHE A 16 -0.62 -6.39 -6.67
N ALA A 17 -1.36 -7.41 -7.11
CA ALA A 17 -2.50 -7.24 -8.01
C ALA A 17 -3.82 -7.08 -7.26
N ASP A 18 -3.82 -7.43 -5.97
CA ASP A 18 -4.99 -7.42 -5.11
C ASP A 18 -4.78 -6.43 -3.97
N PHE A 19 -5.78 -5.57 -3.77
CA PHE A 19 -5.75 -4.53 -2.75
C PHE A 19 -5.65 -5.11 -1.33
N GLN A 20 -6.34 -6.21 -1.04
CA GLN A 20 -6.34 -6.80 0.30
C GLN A 20 -4.99 -7.41 0.65
N ASN A 21 -4.30 -8.01 -0.33
CA ASN A 21 -2.93 -8.47 -0.15
C ASN A 21 -1.96 -7.31 0.10
N ALA A 22 -2.13 -6.20 -0.61
CA ALA A 22 -1.33 -5.00 -0.37
C ALA A 22 -1.55 -4.45 1.04
N ILE A 23 -2.80 -4.38 1.51
CA ILE A 23 -3.14 -3.96 2.87
C ILE A 23 -2.48 -4.86 3.92
N ARG A 24 -2.61 -6.19 3.78
CA ARG A 24 -2.01 -7.14 4.74
C ARG A 24 -0.50 -6.96 4.84
N PHE A 25 0.17 -6.83 3.70
CA PHE A 25 1.60 -6.55 3.67
C PHE A 25 1.94 -5.26 4.42
N CYS A 26 1.13 -4.21 4.28
CA CYS A 26 1.38 -2.96 4.98
C CYS A 26 1.15 -3.06 6.50
N GLU A 27 0.17 -3.85 6.94
CA GLU A 27 -0.06 -4.14 8.36
C GLU A 27 1.09 -4.96 8.95
N ASP A 28 1.60 -5.94 8.22
CA ASP A 28 2.67 -6.82 8.68
C ASP A 28 4.05 -6.13 8.68
N GLU A 29 4.39 -5.37 7.61
CA GLU A 29 5.71 -4.75 7.47
C GLU A 29 5.82 -3.38 8.14
N PHE A 30 4.78 -2.55 8.07
CA PHE A 30 4.81 -1.17 8.59
C PHE A 30 4.04 -1.00 9.89
N GLY A 31 3.24 -2.00 10.30
CA GLY A 31 2.46 -1.94 11.53
C GLY A 31 1.30 -0.94 11.47
N TYR A 32 0.77 -0.64 10.28
CA TYR A 32 -0.34 0.32 10.18
C TYR A 32 -1.60 -0.20 10.87
N GLU A 33 -2.16 0.64 11.75
CA GLU A 33 -3.37 0.32 12.49
C GLU A 33 -4.18 1.60 12.83
N GLY A 34 -5.38 1.39 13.37
CA GLY A 34 -6.24 2.46 13.85
C GLY A 34 -7.13 3.11 12.78
N LYS A 35 -7.91 4.12 13.22
CA LYS A 35 -9.05 4.66 12.46
C LYS A 35 -8.67 5.29 11.11
N GLY A 36 -7.48 5.89 11.02
CA GLY A 36 -6.97 6.45 9.77
C GLY A 36 -6.73 5.35 8.74
N TRP A 37 -6.03 4.29 9.15
CA TRP A 37 -5.79 3.11 8.33
C TRP A 37 -7.07 2.34 7.98
N ASP A 38 -7.99 2.18 8.93
CA ASP A 38 -9.28 1.53 8.70
C ASP A 38 -10.10 2.25 7.62
N SER A 39 -9.98 3.58 7.55
CA SER A 39 -10.61 4.38 6.49
C SER A 39 -10.01 4.04 5.12
N ILE A 40 -8.67 3.92 5.01
CA ILE A 40 -8.00 3.49 3.78
C ILE A 40 -8.44 2.09 3.36
N LYS A 41 -8.46 1.13 4.29
CA LYS A 41 -8.93 -0.24 4.04
C LYS A 41 -10.35 -0.27 3.46
N SER A 42 -11.23 0.57 3.99
CA SER A 42 -12.63 0.64 3.53
C SER A 42 -12.79 1.24 2.12
N THR A 43 -11.83 2.01 1.61
CA THR A 43 -11.93 2.62 0.26
C THR A 43 -11.84 1.59 -0.85
N ASN A 44 -11.10 0.50 -0.62
CA ASN A 44 -10.74 -0.50 -1.63
C ASN A 44 -10.15 0.13 -2.92
N TYR A 45 -9.47 1.27 -2.78
CA TYR A 45 -8.98 2.08 -3.90
C TYR A 45 -7.46 2.20 -3.87
N HIS A 46 -6.80 1.68 -4.92
CA HIS A 46 -5.35 1.56 -4.97
C HIS A 46 -4.64 2.92 -4.89
N PHE A 47 -5.23 3.96 -5.48
CA PHE A 47 -4.67 5.32 -5.43
C PHE A 47 -4.75 5.93 -4.03
N ALA A 48 -5.83 5.67 -3.27
CA ALA A 48 -5.93 6.16 -1.89
C ALA A 48 -4.87 5.51 -0.99
N LEU A 49 -4.62 4.21 -1.17
CA LEU A 49 -3.53 3.51 -0.48
C LEU A 49 -2.17 4.08 -0.88
N ARG A 50 -1.93 4.27 -2.18
CA ARG A 50 -0.67 4.85 -2.67
C ARG A 50 -0.42 6.24 -2.11
N ASP A 51 -1.42 7.12 -2.11
CA ASP A 51 -1.27 8.48 -1.57
C ASP A 51 -1.00 8.45 -0.05
N PHE A 52 -1.65 7.56 0.71
CA PHE A 52 -1.38 7.36 2.13
C PHE A 52 0.07 6.92 2.40
N LEU A 53 0.56 5.95 1.62
CA LEU A 53 1.91 5.40 1.79
C LEU A 53 3.00 6.40 1.36
N VAL A 54 2.74 7.16 0.30
CA VAL A 54 3.67 8.21 -0.17
C VAL A 54 3.78 9.34 0.85
N ASP A 55 2.69 9.69 1.56
CA ASP A 55 2.72 10.66 2.66
C ASP A 55 3.64 10.20 3.80
N ASP A 56 3.69 8.89 4.06
CA ASP A 56 4.59 8.27 5.05
C ASP A 56 6.01 7.99 4.51
N GLY A 57 6.30 8.42 3.27
CA GLY A 57 7.62 8.31 2.65
C GLY A 57 7.91 6.97 1.96
N ILE A 58 6.90 6.11 1.79
CA ILE A 58 7.04 4.84 1.06
C ILE A 58 6.85 5.09 -0.43
N SER A 59 7.80 4.60 -1.23
CA SER A 59 7.71 4.71 -2.69
C SER A 59 6.73 3.67 -3.24
N VAL A 60 5.62 4.15 -3.82
CA VAL A 60 4.57 3.32 -4.39
C VAL A 60 4.22 3.75 -5.82
N GLU A 61 4.21 2.77 -6.72
CA GLU A 61 3.85 2.94 -8.13
C GLU A 61 2.60 2.13 -8.48
N ILE A 62 1.76 2.71 -9.34
CA ILE A 62 0.56 2.05 -9.88
C ILE A 62 0.72 1.93 -11.40
N PHE A 63 0.48 0.73 -11.93
CA PHE A 63 0.49 0.46 -13.37
C PHE A 63 -0.64 -0.50 -13.76
N THR A 64 -0.98 -0.58 -15.05
CA THR A 64 -2.18 -1.27 -15.56
C THR A 64 -1.87 -2.33 -16.59
#